data_AF-A0AAN7IS49-F1
#
_entry.id   AF-A0AAN7IS49-F1
#
_cell.length_a   1.000
_cell.length_b   1.000
_cell.length_c   1.000
_cell.angle_alpha   90.00
_cell.angle_beta   90.00
_cell.angle_gamma   90.00
#
_symmetry.space_group_name_H-M   'P 1'
#
loop_
_entity.id
_entity.type
_entity.pdbx_description
1 polymer ?
#
loop_
_entity_poly.entity_id
_entity_poly.type
_entity_poly.pdbx_seq_one_letter_code
_entity_poly.pdbx_strand_id
1 'polypeptide(L)'
;METRRNTGKASSLRWQILRQALLRRPPPYIPEEDQSETSIKSISRKTTRGFNLIPCQLVEQNDAVAVEETNRSGSDDHPRPREARLCYTLPIEGAPTLFLTQRVDKRADLGDFEICNRYNVDNTGLVCHWPSEEVLAYFCLSHADMFRSKRVIELGSGYGLAGLVIAAITEAVEVVISDGNPQVVDYIQRNIDANSGAFGATRVSSMTLHWDQEEISNISNAFDVIIASDW
;
A
#
# COMPACT_ATOMS: atom_id res chain seq x y z
N MET A 1 -35.12 -27.13 6.33
CA MET A 1 -33.66 -26.91 6.27
C MET A 1 -33.39 -26.02 5.07
N GLU A 2 -33.26 -24.72 5.30
CA GLU A 2 -33.07 -23.72 4.24
C GLU A 2 -31.56 -23.48 4.07
N THR A 3 -31.02 -23.87 2.92
CA THR A 3 -29.63 -23.65 2.55
C THR A 3 -29.42 -22.17 2.22
N ARG A 4 -28.72 -21.45 3.12
CA ARG A 4 -28.25 -20.08 2.89
C ARG A 4 -27.38 -20.04 1.62
N ARG A 5 -27.93 -19.52 0.52
CA ARG A 5 -27.17 -19.18 -0.69
C ARG A 5 -26.31 -17.95 -0.38
N ASN A 6 -25.00 -18.17 -0.25
CA ASN A 6 -24.04 -17.12 0.03
C ASN A 6 -23.87 -16.23 -1.23
N THR A 7 -24.50 -15.06 -1.25
CA THR A 7 -24.41 -14.09 -2.35
C THR A 7 -23.07 -13.36 -2.25
N GLY A 8 -22.02 -13.97 -2.81
CA GLY A 8 -20.72 -13.31 -2.97
C GLY A 8 -20.90 -11.96 -3.69
N LYS A 9 -20.36 -10.88 -3.12
CA LYS A 9 -20.46 -9.53 -3.70
C LYS A 9 -19.84 -9.54 -5.10
N ALA A 10 -20.58 -9.07 -6.12
CA ALA A 10 -20.20 -9.12 -7.54
C ALA A 10 -18.85 -8.47 -7.90
N SER A 11 -18.30 -7.64 -7.02
CA SER A 11 -16.98 -7.03 -7.14
C SER A 11 -15.85 -7.93 -6.62
N SER A 12 -16.10 -8.74 -5.58
CA SER A 12 -15.17 -9.78 -5.12
C SER A 12 -14.89 -10.81 -6.23
N LEU A 13 -15.93 -11.17 -6.99
CA LEU A 13 -15.80 -12.08 -8.13
C LEU A 13 -14.91 -11.49 -9.23
N ARG A 14 -15.03 -10.20 -9.52
CA ARG A 14 -14.19 -9.54 -10.54
C ARG A 14 -12.73 -9.49 -10.16
N TRP A 15 -12.44 -9.10 -8.92
CA TRP A 15 -11.07 -9.10 -8.43
C TRP A 15 -10.48 -10.50 -8.41
N GLN A 16 -11.29 -11.51 -8.08
CA GLN A 16 -10.87 -12.90 -8.18
C GLN A 16 -10.55 -13.31 -9.62
N ILE A 17 -11.38 -12.95 -10.62
CA ILE A 17 -11.11 -13.24 -12.04
C ILE A 17 -9.81 -12.58 -12.48
N LEU A 18 -9.62 -11.30 -12.18
CA LEU A 18 -8.42 -10.57 -12.60
C LEU A 18 -7.17 -11.06 -11.85
N ARG A 19 -7.29 -11.41 -10.56
CA ARG A 19 -6.24 -12.11 -9.79
C ARG A 19 -5.83 -13.42 -10.48
N GLN A 20 -6.78 -14.25 -10.91
CA GLN A 20 -6.44 -15.49 -11.64
C GLN A 20 -5.69 -15.22 -12.94
N ALA A 21 -6.05 -14.15 -13.66
CA ALA A 21 -5.34 -13.75 -14.87
C ALA A 21 -3.89 -13.32 -14.58
N LEU A 22 -3.63 -12.70 -13.42
CA LEU A 22 -2.29 -12.29 -12.98
C LEU A 22 -1.41 -13.47 -12.50
N LEU A 23 -2.02 -14.51 -11.92
CA LEU A 23 -1.30 -15.64 -11.31
C LEU A 23 -0.92 -16.79 -12.25
N ARG A 24 -1.10 -16.64 -13.58
CA ARG A 24 -1.02 -17.70 -14.62
C ARG A 24 -0.27 -18.99 -14.21
N ARG A 25 -1.04 -20.05 -13.90
CA ARG A 25 -0.64 -21.46 -14.13
C ARG A 25 -1.29 -21.96 -15.43
N PRO A 26 -0.71 -22.96 -16.13
CA PRO A 26 -1.37 -23.55 -17.30
C PRO A 26 -2.74 -24.11 -16.89
N PRO A 27 -3.78 -23.99 -17.73
CA PRO A 27 -5.12 -24.37 -17.33
C PRO A 27 -5.20 -25.89 -17.11
N PRO A 28 -5.71 -26.38 -15.96
CA PRO A 28 -6.23 -27.73 -15.90
C PRO A 28 -7.49 -27.82 -16.76
N TYR A 29 -7.64 -28.93 -17.48
CA TYR A 29 -8.82 -29.25 -18.29
C TYR A 29 -10.08 -29.24 -17.41
N ILE A 30 -11.05 -28.39 -17.74
CA ILE A 30 -12.37 -28.33 -17.11
C ILE A 30 -13.40 -28.72 -18.19
N PRO A 31 -14.19 -29.79 -18.01
CA PRO A 31 -15.31 -30.10 -18.89
C PRO A 31 -16.38 -29.01 -18.81
N GLU A 32 -16.95 -28.64 -19.95
CA GLU A 32 -18.00 -27.63 -20.06
C GLU A 32 -19.28 -28.06 -19.31
N GLU A 33 -19.61 -27.36 -18.22
CA GLU A 33 -20.98 -27.31 -17.70
C GLU A 33 -21.44 -25.85 -17.54
N ASP A 34 -22.35 -25.50 -18.44
CA ASP A 34 -23.48 -24.56 -18.36
C ASP A 34 -23.26 -23.20 -17.65
N GLN A 35 -22.76 -22.21 -18.41
CA GLN A 35 -22.69 -20.82 -17.99
C GLN A 35 -24.07 -20.14 -18.09
N SER A 36 -24.73 -19.98 -16.96
CA SER A 36 -25.89 -19.07 -16.87
C SER A 36 -25.43 -17.60 -16.93
N GLU A 37 -25.72 -16.94 -18.06
CA GLU A 37 -25.39 -15.54 -18.42
C GLU A 37 -26.06 -14.43 -17.57
N THR A 38 -26.46 -14.68 -16.33
CA THR A 38 -27.31 -13.74 -15.58
C THR A 38 -26.69 -13.23 -14.28
N SER A 39 -25.68 -12.34 -14.36
CA SER A 39 -25.41 -11.32 -13.30
C SER A 39 -24.28 -10.32 -13.67
N ILE A 40 -24.39 -9.57 -14.77
CA ILE A 40 -23.46 -8.45 -15.06
C ILE A 40 -24.23 -7.14 -15.28
N LYS A 41 -25.30 -6.90 -14.50
CA LYS A 41 -26.11 -5.66 -14.65
C LYS A 41 -26.09 -4.74 -13.42
N SER A 42 -25.36 -5.08 -12.36
CA SER A 42 -25.21 -4.23 -11.17
C SER A 42 -23.75 -4.25 -10.71
N ILE A 43 -23.00 -3.24 -11.14
CA ILE A 43 -21.60 -3.03 -10.73
C ILE A 43 -21.59 -2.10 -9.52
N SER A 44 -21.58 -2.66 -8.32
CA SER A 44 -21.23 -1.89 -7.12
C SER A 44 -19.73 -1.58 -7.13
N ARG A 45 -19.38 -0.29 -7.19
CA ARG A 45 -18.01 0.23 -7.43
C ARG A 45 -17.09 0.22 -6.20
N LYS A 46 -17.49 -0.35 -5.06
CA LYS A 46 -16.71 -0.21 -3.81
C LYS A 46 -16.49 -1.55 -3.11
N THR A 47 -15.31 -2.14 -3.32
CA THR A 47 -14.72 -3.08 -2.35
C THR A 47 -13.61 -2.37 -1.59
N THR A 48 -13.40 -2.79 -0.35
CA THR A 48 -12.29 -2.34 0.50
C THR A 48 -11.05 -3.23 0.39
N ARG A 49 -11.12 -4.34 -0.34
CA ARG A 49 -10.02 -5.29 -0.54
C ARG A 49 -9.78 -5.41 -2.05
N GLY A 50 -8.52 -5.22 -2.45
CA GLY A 50 -8.04 -5.23 -3.83
C GLY A 50 -7.99 -6.63 -4.44
N PHE A 51 -6.87 -6.99 -5.05
CA PHE A 51 -6.66 -8.27 -5.72
C PHE A 51 -6.41 -9.44 -4.77
N ASN A 52 -6.02 -9.18 -3.52
CA ASN A 52 -5.62 -10.20 -2.56
C ASN A 52 -4.49 -11.10 -3.14
N LEU A 53 -3.47 -10.43 -3.69
CA LEU A 53 -2.23 -11.04 -4.20
C LEU A 53 -1.26 -11.34 -3.06
N ILE A 54 -1.23 -10.47 -2.05
CA ILE A 54 -0.49 -10.67 -0.80
C ILE A 54 -1.50 -10.82 0.34
N PRO A 55 -1.54 -11.96 1.05
CA PRO A 55 -2.43 -12.14 2.19
C PRO A 55 -2.28 -11.01 3.22
N CYS A 56 -3.40 -10.44 3.65
CA CYS A 56 -3.42 -9.31 4.58
C CYS A 56 -4.59 -9.42 5.57
N GLN A 57 -4.33 -9.04 6.82
CA GLN A 57 -5.32 -9.02 7.90
C GLN A 57 -5.34 -7.65 8.59
N LEU A 58 -6.51 -7.21 9.01
CA LEU A 58 -6.62 -6.01 9.85
C LEU A 58 -6.21 -6.39 11.27
N VAL A 59 -5.28 -5.64 11.84
CA VAL A 59 -4.88 -5.78 13.24
C VAL A 59 -5.75 -4.84 14.05
N GLU A 60 -6.61 -5.38 14.92
CA GLU A 60 -7.34 -4.56 15.89
C GLU A 60 -6.33 -4.02 16.90
N GLN A 61 -6.31 -2.69 17.04
CA GLN A 61 -5.48 -2.03 18.02
C GLN A 61 -6.17 -2.20 19.38
N ASN A 62 -5.82 -3.26 20.11
CA ASN A 62 -6.18 -3.35 21.52
C ASN A 62 -5.46 -2.22 22.27
N ASP A 63 -6.28 -1.31 22.78
CA ASP A 63 -5.99 -0.31 23.82
C ASP A 63 -5.05 0.85 23.50
N ALA A 64 -5.64 2.05 23.58
CA ALA A 64 -5.20 3.10 24.50
C ALA A 64 -3.72 3.04 24.92
N VAL A 65 -2.81 3.43 24.02
CA VAL A 65 -1.68 4.23 24.47
C VAL A 65 -2.17 5.65 24.41
N ALA A 66 -2.69 6.11 25.55
CA ALA A 66 -2.65 7.53 25.88
C ALA A 66 -1.20 7.95 25.72
N VAL A 67 -0.86 8.48 24.53
CA VAL A 67 0.32 9.31 24.40
C VAL A 67 0.04 10.47 25.34
N GLU A 68 0.78 10.49 26.43
CA GLU A 68 0.72 11.49 27.48
C GLU A 68 0.43 12.85 26.86
N GLU A 69 -0.65 13.48 27.33
CA GLU A 69 -0.92 14.90 27.18
C GLU A 69 0.23 15.69 27.82
N THR A 70 1.38 15.71 27.15
CA THR A 70 2.45 16.65 27.45
C THR A 70 2.19 17.89 26.59
N ASN A 71 1.29 18.72 27.12
CA ASN A 71 1.24 20.17 26.96
C ASN A 71 1.78 20.72 25.62
N ARG A 72 0.97 20.63 24.57
CA ARG A 72 1.00 21.64 23.51
C ARG A 72 -0.29 22.42 23.55
N SER A 73 -0.24 23.54 24.25
CA SER A 73 -1.21 24.63 24.14
C SER A 73 -1.19 25.15 22.70
N GLY A 74 -2.06 24.60 21.86
CA GLY A 74 -2.30 25.04 20.49
C GLY A 74 -3.68 24.57 20.10
N SER A 75 -4.57 25.51 19.82
CA SER A 75 -5.99 25.34 19.53
C SER A 75 -6.24 24.64 18.20
N ASP A 76 -6.10 23.32 18.15
CA ASP A 76 -6.45 22.54 16.98
C ASP A 76 -7.43 21.42 17.39
N ASP A 77 -8.72 21.78 17.45
CA ASP A 77 -9.84 20.93 17.86
C ASP A 77 -10.26 19.95 16.75
N HIS A 78 -9.33 19.55 15.89
CA HIS A 78 -9.58 18.65 14.79
C HIS A 78 -9.37 17.19 15.23
N PRO A 79 -10.43 16.34 15.18
CA PRO A 79 -10.30 14.95 15.58
C PRO A 79 -9.29 14.25 14.67
N ARG A 80 -8.29 13.59 15.26
CA ARG A 80 -7.28 12.83 14.51
C ARG A 80 -7.96 11.83 13.58
N PRO A 81 -7.53 11.71 12.31
CA PRO A 81 -8.15 10.81 11.36
C PRO A 81 -8.03 9.36 11.85
N ARG A 82 -9.07 8.56 11.61
CA ARG A 82 -9.05 7.17 12.07
C ARG A 82 -8.08 6.36 11.22
N GLU A 83 -7.19 5.62 11.86
CA GLU A 83 -6.18 4.79 11.20
C GLU A 83 -6.51 3.30 11.29
N ALA A 84 -6.01 2.53 10.34
CA ALA A 84 -6.04 1.07 10.33
C ALA A 84 -4.63 0.55 10.13
N ARG A 85 -4.28 -0.48 10.90
CA ARG A 85 -3.02 -1.21 10.75
C ARG A 85 -3.29 -2.55 10.10
N LEU A 86 -2.68 -2.76 8.95
CA LEU A 86 -2.75 -3.98 8.16
C LEU A 86 -1.48 -4.81 8.41
N CYS A 87 -1.64 -6.12 8.61
CA CYS A 87 -0.54 -7.08 8.68
C CYS A 87 -0.55 -7.91 7.39
N TYR A 88 0.51 -7.79 6.59
CA TYR A 88 0.75 -8.52 5.37
C TYR A 88 1.64 -9.74 5.65
N THR A 89 1.20 -10.90 5.17
CA THR A 89 1.98 -12.15 5.22
C THR A 89 2.53 -12.41 3.83
N LEU A 90 3.85 -12.26 3.68
CA LEU A 90 4.52 -12.52 2.42
C LEU A 90 4.50 -14.03 2.14
N PRO A 91 4.10 -14.49 0.93
CA PRO A 91 3.97 -15.91 0.61
C PRO A 91 5.34 -16.54 0.29
N ILE A 92 6.34 -16.29 1.14
CA ILE A 92 7.70 -16.80 1.08
C ILE A 92 8.00 -17.45 2.44
N GLU A 93 8.56 -18.65 2.43
CA GLU A 93 8.89 -19.37 3.66
C GLU A 93 9.94 -18.60 4.47
N GLY A 94 9.67 -18.39 5.76
CA GLY A 94 10.56 -17.67 6.67
C GLY A 94 10.61 -16.14 6.47
N ALA A 95 9.83 -15.58 5.53
CA ALA A 95 9.78 -14.13 5.35
C ALA A 95 9.08 -13.43 6.52
N PRO A 96 9.51 -12.21 6.89
CA PRO A 96 8.86 -11.44 7.93
C PRO A 96 7.45 -11.03 7.51
N THR A 97 6.57 -10.83 8.50
CA THR A 97 5.30 -10.13 8.29
C THR A 97 5.55 -8.63 8.23
N LEU A 98 4.79 -7.93 7.38
CA LEU A 98 4.89 -6.48 7.26
C LEU A 98 3.65 -5.79 7.83
N PHE A 99 3.85 -4.66 8.50
CA PHE A 99 2.79 -3.83 9.04
C PHE A 99 2.64 -2.53 8.26
N LEU A 100 1.44 -2.23 7.77
CA LEU A 100 1.14 -1.01 7.05
C LEU A 100 0.02 -0.26 7.78
N THR A 101 0.35 0.92 8.30
CA THR A 101 -0.61 1.85 8.87
C THR A 101 -1.08 2.81 7.79
N GLN A 102 -2.39 2.98 7.69
CA GLN A 102 -3.02 3.86 6.71
C GLN A 102 -4.27 4.53 7.27
N ARG A 103 -4.67 5.66 6.68
CA ARG A 103 -5.93 6.33 7.01
C ARG A 103 -7.12 5.48 6.55
N VAL A 104 -8.14 5.37 7.40
CA VAL A 104 -9.41 4.68 7.10
C VAL A 104 -10.37 5.59 6.37
N ASP A 105 -10.35 6.87 6.72
CA ASP A 105 -11.28 7.86 6.22
C ASP A 105 -10.95 8.22 4.78
N LYS A 106 -11.82 7.80 3.86
CA LYS A 106 -11.72 8.07 2.43
C LYS A 106 -12.24 9.45 2.02
N ARG A 107 -12.28 10.39 2.95
CA ARG A 107 -12.72 11.76 2.70
C ARG A 107 -11.64 12.70 3.17
N ALA A 108 -11.30 13.63 2.30
CA ALA A 108 -10.49 14.79 2.66
C ALA A 108 -11.24 15.65 3.67
N ASP A 109 -10.53 16.16 4.68
CA ASP A 109 -11.02 17.20 5.58
C ASP A 109 -10.37 18.56 5.26
N LEU A 110 -10.76 19.60 6.01
CA LEU A 110 -10.24 20.95 5.80
C LEU A 110 -8.72 21.04 6.01
N GLY A 111 -8.17 20.28 6.97
CA GLY A 111 -6.73 20.25 7.22
C GLY A 111 -5.96 19.65 6.06
N ASP A 112 -6.50 18.60 5.43
CA ASP A 112 -5.91 18.04 4.21
C ASP A 112 -5.84 19.10 3.08
N PHE A 113 -6.90 19.89 2.90
CA PHE A 113 -6.90 20.95 1.87
C PHE A 113 -5.91 22.08 2.19
N GLU A 114 -5.74 22.44 3.47
CA GLU A 114 -4.74 23.43 3.87
C GLU A 114 -3.33 22.98 3.52
N ILE A 115 -3.02 21.70 3.73
CA ILE A 115 -1.73 21.12 3.39
C ILE A 115 -1.56 21.03 1.87
N CYS A 116 -2.56 20.54 1.15
CA CYS A 116 -2.56 20.53 -0.32
C CYS A 116 -2.26 21.93 -0.89
N ASN A 117 -2.94 22.97 -0.39
CA ASN A 117 -2.73 24.35 -0.84
C ASN A 117 -1.34 24.89 -0.43
N ARG A 118 -0.85 24.56 0.76
CA ARG A 118 0.45 25.04 1.27
C ARG A 118 1.62 24.45 0.49
N TYR A 119 1.54 23.17 0.16
CA TYR A 119 2.63 22.42 -0.49
C TYR A 119 2.40 22.23 -2.00
N ASN A 120 1.28 22.69 -2.54
CA ASN A 120 0.86 22.51 -3.94
C ASN A 120 0.80 21.04 -4.37
N VAL A 121 0.27 20.20 -3.48
CA VAL A 121 0.14 18.73 -3.66
C VAL A 121 -1.32 18.32 -3.67
N ASP A 122 -1.60 17.12 -4.17
CA ASP A 122 -2.90 16.49 -3.98
C ASP A 122 -2.93 15.61 -2.70
N ASN A 123 -4.10 15.04 -2.39
CA ASN A 123 -4.30 14.10 -1.28
C ASN A 123 -4.62 12.69 -1.77
N THR A 124 -4.30 12.37 -3.03
CA THR A 124 -4.65 11.09 -3.65
C THR A 124 -3.99 9.94 -2.88
N GLY A 125 -2.70 10.07 -2.56
CA GLY A 125 -1.95 9.08 -1.77
C GLY A 125 -2.44 8.90 -0.32
N LEU A 126 -3.18 9.88 0.22
CA LEU A 126 -3.75 9.84 1.55
C LEU A 126 -5.13 9.17 1.57
N VAL A 127 -5.96 9.45 0.57
CA VAL A 127 -7.39 9.10 0.56
C VAL A 127 -7.69 7.82 -0.23
N CYS A 128 -6.86 7.50 -1.24
CA CYS A 128 -7.07 6.40 -2.17
C CYS A 128 -6.07 5.27 -1.95
N HIS A 129 -6.58 4.09 -1.61
CA HIS A 129 -5.81 2.85 -1.68
C HIS A 129 -5.95 2.26 -3.09
N TRP A 130 -4.93 2.41 -3.91
CA TRP A 130 -4.94 1.93 -5.28
C TRP A 130 -4.63 0.42 -5.36
N PRO A 131 -5.45 -0.39 -6.06
CA PRO A 131 -5.13 -1.80 -6.27
C PRO A 131 -3.84 -2.04 -7.05
N SER A 132 -3.38 -1.07 -7.84
CA SER A 132 -2.10 -1.09 -8.56
C SER A 132 -0.91 -1.23 -7.63
N GLU A 133 -0.97 -0.63 -6.44
CA GLU A 133 0.09 -0.71 -5.43
C GLU A 133 0.28 -2.14 -4.92
N GLU A 134 -0.83 -2.87 -4.69
CA GLU A 134 -0.78 -4.29 -4.35
C GLU A 134 -0.18 -5.13 -5.49
N VAL A 135 -0.48 -4.77 -6.74
CA VAL A 135 0.07 -5.45 -7.93
C VAL A 135 1.57 -5.17 -8.05
N LEU A 136 2.02 -3.94 -7.83
CA LEU A 136 3.44 -3.57 -7.84
C LEU A 136 4.20 -4.32 -6.74
N ALA A 137 3.67 -4.33 -5.52
CA ALA A 137 4.26 -5.08 -4.42
C ALA A 137 4.38 -6.57 -4.74
N TYR A 138 3.33 -7.17 -5.31
CA TYR A 138 3.36 -8.57 -5.73
C TYR A 138 4.35 -8.83 -6.88
N PHE A 139 4.46 -7.89 -7.83
CA PHE A 139 5.44 -7.98 -8.91
C PHE A 139 6.86 -7.96 -8.36
N CYS A 140 7.15 -7.04 -7.43
CA CYS A 140 8.47 -6.92 -6.81
C CYS A 140 8.84 -8.17 -6.01
N LEU A 141 7.89 -8.70 -5.24
CA LEU A 141 8.01 -9.99 -4.55
C LEU A 141 8.37 -11.13 -5.53
N SER A 142 7.69 -11.18 -6.68
CA SER A 142 7.86 -12.25 -7.68
C SER A 142 9.16 -12.13 -8.49
N HIS A 143 9.83 -10.98 -8.43
CA HIS A 143 11.07 -10.68 -9.18
C HIS A 143 12.16 -10.17 -8.23
N ALA A 144 12.25 -10.74 -7.04
CA ALA A 144 13.12 -10.27 -5.96
C ALA A 144 14.59 -10.06 -6.39
N ASP A 145 15.13 -10.96 -7.22
CA ASP A 145 16.51 -10.88 -7.72
C ASP A 145 16.82 -9.60 -8.51
N MET A 146 15.80 -8.94 -9.07
CA MET A 146 15.97 -7.68 -9.80
C MET A 146 16.46 -6.53 -8.90
N PHE A 147 16.15 -6.60 -7.61
CA PHE A 147 16.46 -5.55 -6.63
C PHE A 147 17.66 -5.89 -5.74
N ARG A 148 18.18 -7.12 -5.85
CA ARG A 148 19.30 -7.58 -5.03
C ARG A 148 20.54 -6.72 -5.24
N SER A 149 21.11 -6.24 -4.15
CA SER A 149 22.26 -5.33 -4.16
C SER A 149 22.05 -4.06 -4.98
N LYS A 150 20.81 -3.58 -5.12
CA LYS A 150 20.46 -2.33 -5.82
C LYS A 150 20.08 -1.22 -4.84
N ARG A 151 20.26 0.01 -5.28
CA ARG A 151 19.63 1.20 -4.69
C ARG A 151 18.32 1.44 -5.43
N VAL A 152 17.22 1.40 -4.70
CA VAL A 152 15.87 1.47 -5.25
C VAL A 152 15.18 2.73 -4.73
N ILE A 153 14.46 3.41 -5.60
CA ILE A 153 13.51 4.44 -5.19
C ILE A 153 12.11 4.06 -5.66
N GLU A 154 11.18 4.05 -4.71
CA GLU A 154 9.77 4.11 -5.00
C GLU A 154 9.33 5.55 -4.99
N LEU A 155 8.75 5.93 -6.10
CA LEU A 155 8.21 7.23 -6.33
C LEU A 155 6.68 7.12 -6.13
N GLY A 156 6.06 8.08 -5.43
CA GLY A 156 4.60 8.21 -5.35
C GLY A 156 3.93 7.08 -4.62
N SER A 157 4.58 6.64 -3.55
CA SER A 157 4.34 5.34 -2.97
C SER A 157 3.00 5.22 -2.25
N GLY A 158 2.31 6.34 -2.02
CA GLY A 158 1.25 6.38 -1.01
C GLY A 158 1.82 5.87 0.31
N TYR A 159 1.19 4.84 0.89
CA TYR A 159 1.63 4.25 2.15
C TYR A 159 2.92 3.39 2.08
N GLY A 160 3.44 3.08 0.88
CA GLY A 160 4.76 2.46 0.70
C GLY A 160 4.80 0.94 0.70
N LEU A 161 3.75 0.24 0.26
CA LEU A 161 3.70 -1.21 0.37
C LEU A 161 4.79 -1.90 -0.48
N ALA A 162 4.99 -1.50 -1.73
CA ALA A 162 5.97 -2.14 -2.60
C ALA A 162 7.41 -1.88 -2.13
N GLY A 163 7.74 -0.65 -1.71
CA GLY A 163 9.02 -0.33 -1.10
C GLY A 163 9.31 -1.16 0.15
N LEU A 164 8.33 -1.32 1.05
CA LEU A 164 8.48 -2.18 2.23
C LEU A 164 8.71 -3.65 1.87
N VAL A 165 8.01 -4.17 0.86
CA VAL A 165 8.22 -5.53 0.35
C VAL A 165 9.63 -5.70 -0.18
N ILE A 166 10.11 -4.77 -1.03
CA ILE A 166 11.47 -4.81 -1.56
C ILE A 166 12.49 -4.82 -0.42
N ALA A 167 12.34 -3.89 0.53
CA ALA A 167 13.26 -3.75 1.63
C ALA A 167 13.38 -5.03 2.49
N ALA A 168 12.28 -5.76 2.65
CA ALA A 168 12.20 -6.91 3.53
C ALA A 168 12.74 -8.22 2.92
N ILE A 169 12.70 -8.39 1.59
CA ILE A 169 12.92 -9.72 0.98
C ILE A 169 13.96 -9.77 -0.14
N THR A 170 14.53 -8.64 -0.56
CA THR A 170 15.38 -8.59 -1.77
C THR A 170 16.87 -8.40 -1.50
N GLU A 171 17.28 -8.09 -0.27
CA GLU A 171 18.66 -7.68 0.05
C GLU A 171 19.14 -6.50 -0.82
N ALA A 172 18.25 -5.54 -1.08
CA ALA A 172 18.63 -4.26 -1.66
C ALA A 172 19.65 -3.54 -0.76
N VAL A 173 20.52 -2.73 -1.35
CA VAL A 173 21.44 -1.88 -0.57
C VAL A 173 20.67 -0.77 0.15
N GLU A 174 19.70 -0.21 -0.57
CA GLU A 174 18.93 0.94 -0.13
C GLU A 174 17.56 0.94 -0.80
N VAL A 175 16.53 1.28 -0.04
CA VAL A 175 15.20 1.54 -0.53
C VAL A 175 14.74 2.90 -0.01
N VAL A 176 14.52 3.84 -0.92
CA VAL A 176 13.91 5.14 -0.61
C VAL A 176 12.45 5.08 -1.03
N ILE A 177 11.55 5.39 -0.11
CA ILE A 177 10.10 5.39 -0.34
C ILE A 177 9.64 6.84 -0.30
N SER A 178 9.12 7.35 -1.41
CA SER A 178 8.88 8.78 -1.57
C SER A 178 7.46 9.11 -2.01
N ASP A 179 6.99 10.28 -1.58
CA ASP A 179 5.72 10.85 -1.99
C ASP A 179 5.82 12.39 -2.00
N GLY A 180 4.96 13.06 -2.76
CA GLY A 180 4.91 14.52 -2.80
C GLY A 180 4.25 15.10 -1.56
N ASN A 181 3.27 14.39 -0.98
CA ASN A 181 2.49 14.89 0.15
C ASN A 181 3.21 14.59 1.48
N PRO A 182 3.60 15.61 2.28
CA PRO A 182 4.33 15.41 3.51
C PRO A 182 3.56 14.59 4.57
N GLN A 183 2.22 14.66 4.59
CA GLN A 183 1.43 13.80 5.48
C GLN A 183 1.58 12.32 5.11
N VAL A 184 1.65 12.02 3.81
CA VAL A 184 1.86 10.65 3.32
C VAL A 184 3.27 10.19 3.69
N VAL A 185 4.27 11.06 3.56
CA VAL A 185 5.64 10.80 4.00
C VAL A 185 5.73 10.47 5.49
N ASP A 186 4.95 11.14 6.35
CA ASP A 186 4.86 10.79 7.77
C ASP A 186 4.27 9.39 7.99
N TYR A 187 3.30 8.95 7.16
CA TYR A 187 2.83 7.55 7.20
C TYR A 187 3.91 6.58 6.75
N ILE A 188 4.62 6.89 5.67
CA ILE A 188 5.72 6.07 5.16
C ILE A 188 6.76 5.87 6.26
N GLN A 189 7.19 6.95 6.94
CA GLN A 189 8.18 6.86 8.00
C GLN A 189 7.71 5.96 9.15
N ARG A 190 6.46 6.11 9.61
CA ARG A 190 5.89 5.23 10.64
C ARG A 190 5.82 3.77 10.20
N ASN A 191 5.55 3.52 8.93
CA ASN A 191 5.54 2.17 8.37
C ASN A 191 6.95 1.59 8.27
N ILE A 192 7.95 2.39 7.93
CA ILE A 192 9.37 1.98 7.98
C ILE A 192 9.73 1.59 9.43
N ASP A 193 9.43 2.46 10.41
CA ASP A 193 9.77 2.23 11.81
C ASP A 193 9.13 0.94 12.35
N ALA A 194 7.85 0.72 12.01
CA ALA A 194 7.09 -0.47 12.39
C ALA A 194 7.64 -1.79 11.82
N ASN A 195 8.48 -1.72 10.78
CA ASN A 195 9.06 -2.87 10.09
C ASN A 195 10.59 -2.88 10.14
N SER A 196 11.22 -2.02 10.94
CA SER A 196 12.69 -1.90 10.99
C SER A 196 13.42 -3.23 11.23
N GLY A 197 12.83 -4.14 12.03
CA GLY A 197 13.36 -5.49 12.26
C GLY A 197 13.22 -6.47 11.08
N ALA A 198 12.43 -6.13 10.06
CA ALA A 198 12.19 -6.96 8.88
C ALA A 198 13.20 -6.72 7.75
N PHE A 199 13.94 -5.61 7.77
CA PHE A 199 14.75 -5.16 6.62
C PHE A 199 16.18 -5.76 6.57
N GLY A 200 16.59 -6.49 7.60
CA GLY A 200 17.95 -7.04 7.67
C GLY A 200 19.01 -5.94 7.57
N ALA A 201 19.87 -6.00 6.55
CA ALA A 201 20.91 -5.01 6.29
C ALA A 201 20.48 -3.87 5.34
N THR A 202 19.28 -3.96 4.74
CA THR A 202 18.79 -2.97 3.79
C THR A 202 18.57 -1.63 4.49
N ARG A 203 19.14 -0.54 3.95
CA ARG A 203 18.87 0.83 4.43
C ARG A 203 17.52 1.29 3.88
N VAL A 204 16.62 1.76 4.74
CA VAL A 204 15.29 2.22 4.33
C VAL A 204 15.03 3.62 4.87
N SER A 205 14.53 4.51 4.01
CA SER A 205 14.19 5.88 4.43
C SER A 205 12.99 6.42 3.65
N SER A 206 12.23 7.30 4.29
CA SER A 206 11.19 8.08 3.64
C SER A 206 11.77 9.36 3.01
N MET A 207 11.14 9.89 1.96
CA MET A 207 11.57 11.13 1.32
C MET A 207 10.38 11.92 0.76
N THR A 208 10.30 13.22 1.06
CA THR A 208 9.39 14.11 0.34
C THR A 208 10.00 14.44 -1.02
N LEU A 209 9.28 14.12 -2.09
CA LEU A 209 9.72 14.38 -3.46
C LEU A 209 8.58 14.96 -4.27
N HIS A 210 8.69 16.25 -4.57
CA HIS A 210 7.72 16.95 -5.40
C HIS A 210 8.16 16.92 -6.87
N TRP A 211 7.23 16.58 -7.77
CA TRP A 211 7.51 16.45 -9.20
C TRP A 211 8.03 17.72 -9.87
N ASP A 212 7.49 18.86 -9.43
CA ASP A 212 7.73 20.17 -10.05
C ASP A 212 8.89 20.95 -9.40
N GLN A 213 9.80 20.25 -8.69
CA GLN A 213 10.97 20.88 -8.09
C GLN A 213 12.21 20.63 -8.95
N GLU A 214 12.85 21.71 -9.40
CA GLU A 214 14.08 21.65 -10.20
C GLU A 214 15.34 21.28 -9.38
N GLU A 215 15.27 21.32 -8.04
CA GLU A 215 16.39 21.06 -7.12
C GLU A 215 16.68 19.56 -6.86
N ILE A 216 16.62 18.73 -7.91
CA ILE A 216 16.84 17.26 -7.82
C ILE A 216 18.33 16.89 -7.97
N SER A 217 19.24 17.86 -8.04
CA SER A 217 20.68 17.63 -8.32
C SER A 217 21.34 16.62 -7.38
N ASN A 218 20.82 16.42 -6.16
CA ASN A 218 21.38 15.52 -5.16
C ASN A 218 20.96 14.04 -5.31
N ILE A 219 19.93 13.72 -6.08
CA ILE A 219 19.48 12.33 -6.29
C ILE A 219 19.62 11.85 -7.74
N SER A 220 20.13 12.71 -8.63
CA SER A 220 20.43 12.34 -10.02
C SER A 220 21.47 11.21 -10.07
N ASN A 221 21.15 10.13 -10.78
CA ASN A 221 21.98 8.90 -10.88
C ASN A 221 22.25 8.19 -9.54
N ALA A 222 21.45 8.46 -8.50
CA ALA A 222 21.60 7.84 -7.18
C ALA A 222 20.91 6.47 -7.06
N PHE A 223 20.06 6.08 -8.02
CA PHE A 223 19.29 4.85 -7.94
C PHE A 223 19.50 3.98 -9.19
N ASP A 224 19.53 2.67 -8.97
CA ASP A 224 19.68 1.68 -10.03
C ASP A 224 18.31 1.23 -10.58
N VAL A 225 17.28 1.28 -9.74
CA VAL A 225 15.90 0.90 -10.08
C VAL A 225 14.93 1.96 -9.55
N ILE A 226 13.99 2.35 -10.40
CA ILE A 226 12.90 3.26 -10.08
C ILE A 226 11.59 2.50 -10.27
N ILE A 227 10.73 2.49 -9.25
CA ILE A 227 9.39 1.90 -9.32
C ILE A 227 8.32 2.94 -9.01
N ALA A 228 7.12 2.69 -9.51
CA ALA A 228 6.03 3.63 -9.53
C ALA A 228 4.72 2.88 -9.85
N SER A 229 3.61 3.22 -9.17
CA SER A 229 2.28 2.71 -9.54
C SER A 229 1.22 3.83 -9.49
N ASP A 230 0.45 3.95 -10.59
CA ASP A 230 -0.79 4.75 -10.70
C ASP A 230 -0.68 6.19 -10.14
N TRP A 231 0.17 6.98 -10.79
CA TRP A 231 0.50 8.37 -10.45
C TRP A 231 -0.32 9.43 -11.17
#